data_AF-A0AAU6B939-F1
#
_entry.id   AF-A0AAU6B939-F1
#
_cell.length_a   1.000
_cell.length_b   1.000
_cell.length_c   1.000
_cell.angle_alpha   90.00
_cell.angle_beta   90.00
_cell.angle_gamma   90.00
#
_symmetry.space_group_name_H-M   'P 1'
#
loop_
_entity.id
_entity.type
_entity.pdbx_description
1 polymer ?
#
loop_
_entity_poly.entity_id
_entity_poly.type
_entity_poly.pdbx_seq_one_letter_code
_entity_poly.pdbx_strand_id
1 'polypeptide(L)'
;MFEYRSSSGETVVTEPTLLEFSSILDVIAAGFASPSACSKVLVQEGELGPGVPTAAVTPGLACDIVRGADVPDPVCQAVWSRLVLGSRNSQYWERVLLWSWVPRLRALTRRLHSNWRNDRLDIQSDVLLGFLLTARDVDVNDERLPSRLYWGTHEFAKQACRSATQDLPCDDIESHQRRLGYVAETDLTVVPLHSRPDGTTVEGERIGALADRMGLRSLINAHNDRPGEVA
;
A
#
# COMPACT_ATOMS: atom_id res chain seq x y z
N MET A 1 -21.61 -11.18 1.48
CA MET A 1 -22.04 -11.42 0.09
C MET A 1 -23.55 -11.27 0.08
N PHE A 2 -24.05 -10.09 -0.27
CA PHE A 2 -25.48 -9.82 -0.31
C PHE A 2 -25.97 -10.07 -1.74
N GLU A 3 -26.70 -11.16 -1.96
CA GLU A 3 -27.31 -11.45 -3.25
C GLU A 3 -28.67 -10.75 -3.34
N TYR A 4 -28.73 -9.64 -4.08
CA TYR A 4 -29.99 -9.00 -4.44
C TYR A 4 -30.44 -9.57 -5.80
N ARG A 5 -31.47 -10.43 -5.81
CA ARG A 5 -32.04 -10.94 -7.07
C ARG A 5 -32.95 -9.88 -7.69
N SER A 6 -32.45 -9.23 -8.75
CA SER A 6 -33.26 -8.38 -9.63
C SER A 6 -34.14 -9.24 -10.55
N SER A 7 -35.34 -8.76 -10.88
CA SER A 7 -36.36 -9.45 -11.68
C SER A 7 -35.99 -9.64 -13.17
N SER A 8 -34.84 -9.14 -13.62
CA SER A 8 -34.42 -9.19 -15.04
C SER A 8 -33.58 -10.42 -15.41
N GLY A 9 -33.24 -11.31 -14.47
CA GLY A 9 -32.37 -12.47 -14.73
C GLY A 9 -30.91 -12.11 -15.00
N GLU A 10 -30.56 -10.83 -15.00
CA GLU A 10 -29.20 -10.33 -15.12
C GLU A 10 -28.56 -10.34 -13.73
N THR A 11 -27.53 -11.16 -13.56
CA THR A 11 -26.73 -11.22 -12.33
C THR A 11 -25.87 -9.96 -12.31
N VAL A 12 -26.42 -8.85 -11.82
CA VAL A 12 -25.65 -7.65 -11.55
C VAL A 12 -24.76 -7.96 -10.36
N VAL A 13 -23.50 -8.31 -10.64
CA VAL A 13 -22.44 -8.35 -9.63
C VAL A 13 -22.21 -6.89 -9.24
N THR A 14 -22.89 -6.42 -8.20
CA THR A 14 -22.63 -5.11 -7.62
C THR A 14 -21.21 -5.16 -7.04
N GLU A 15 -20.24 -4.59 -7.75
CA GLU A 15 -18.90 -4.41 -7.20
C GLU A 15 -19.03 -3.56 -5.94
N PRO A 16 -18.47 -4.00 -4.79
CA PRO A 16 -18.56 -3.24 -3.56
C PRO A 16 -17.92 -1.87 -3.78
N THR A 17 -18.72 -0.82 -3.65
CA THR A 17 -18.27 0.56 -3.77
C THR A 17 -17.15 0.79 -2.76
N LEU A 18 -16.00 1.32 -3.20
CA LEU A 18 -14.78 1.50 -2.37
C LEU A 18 -15.01 2.29 -1.06
N LEU A 19 -16.16 2.95 -0.94
CA LEU A 19 -16.60 3.70 0.24
C LEU A 19 -16.93 2.83 1.47
N GLU A 20 -17.14 1.52 1.32
CA GLU A 20 -17.46 0.64 2.47
C GLU A 20 -16.22 0.11 3.21
N PHE A 21 -15.03 0.19 2.60
CA PHE A 21 -13.83 -0.36 3.22
C PHE A 21 -13.22 0.65 4.18
N SER A 22 -13.26 0.33 5.48
CA SER A 22 -12.63 1.16 6.53
C SER A 22 -11.10 1.19 6.45
N SER A 23 -10.46 0.30 5.68
CA SER A 23 -9.00 0.27 5.57
C SER A 23 -8.47 -0.47 4.32
N ILE A 24 -7.26 -0.10 3.87
CA ILE A 24 -6.58 -0.76 2.73
C ILE A 24 -6.32 -2.27 2.94
N LEU A 25 -6.15 -2.72 4.19
CA LEU A 25 -6.00 -4.13 4.51
C LEU A 25 -7.32 -4.90 4.34
N ASP A 26 -8.46 -4.23 4.49
CA ASP A 26 -9.77 -4.82 4.23
C ASP A 26 -10.01 -4.97 2.72
N VAL A 27 -9.57 -3.99 1.92
CA VAL A 27 -9.57 -4.08 0.46
C VAL A 27 -8.73 -5.29 -0.02
N ILE A 28 -7.52 -5.45 0.51
CA ILE A 28 -6.65 -6.61 0.19
C ILE A 28 -7.33 -7.93 0.59
N ALA A 29 -7.93 -7.99 1.78
CA ALA A 29 -8.63 -9.19 2.26
C ALA A 29 -9.85 -9.53 1.39
N ALA A 30 -10.64 -8.52 1.01
CA ALA A 30 -11.82 -8.69 0.17
C ALA A 30 -11.47 -9.17 -1.24
N GLY A 31 -10.35 -8.69 -1.81
CA GLY A 31 -9.88 -9.12 -3.13
C GLY A 31 -9.61 -10.62 -3.27
N PHE A 32 -9.37 -11.33 -2.16
CA PHE A 32 -9.17 -12.78 -2.12
C PHE A 32 -10.31 -13.53 -1.42
N ALA A 33 -11.42 -12.86 -1.11
CA ALA A 33 -12.61 -13.54 -0.59
C ALA A 33 -13.33 -14.36 -1.68
N SER A 34 -13.11 -14.04 -2.96
CA SER A 34 -13.71 -14.80 -4.08
C SER A 34 -12.97 -16.12 -4.32
N PRO A 35 -13.67 -17.25 -4.49
CA PRO A 35 -13.05 -18.54 -4.83
C PRO A 35 -12.19 -18.50 -6.09
N SER A 36 -12.55 -17.67 -7.07
CA SER A 36 -11.81 -17.53 -8.33
C SER A 36 -10.44 -16.87 -8.17
N ALA A 37 -10.28 -15.96 -7.20
CA ALA A 37 -8.99 -15.35 -6.89
C ALA A 37 -8.02 -16.36 -6.23
N CYS A 38 -8.59 -17.38 -5.57
CA CYS A 38 -7.89 -18.41 -4.83
C CYS A 38 -7.65 -19.70 -5.62
N SER A 39 -8.12 -19.83 -6.86
CA SER A 39 -7.98 -21.08 -7.64
C SER A 39 -6.77 -21.12 -8.58
N LYS A 40 -6.12 -19.98 -8.83
CA LYS A 40 -4.95 -19.92 -9.71
C LYS A 40 -3.77 -20.64 -9.07
N VAL A 41 -3.19 -21.61 -9.77
CA VAL A 41 -2.02 -22.34 -9.29
C VAL A 41 -0.83 -21.39 -9.17
N LEU A 42 -0.20 -21.37 -8.00
CA LEU A 42 1.04 -20.63 -7.72
C LEU A 42 2.26 -21.52 -7.97
N VAL A 43 2.20 -22.75 -7.49
CA VAL A 43 3.31 -23.69 -7.55
C VAL A 43 2.79 -25.04 -8.04
N GLN A 44 3.46 -25.59 -9.06
CA GLN A 44 3.11 -26.91 -9.56
C GLN A 44 3.50 -27.98 -8.55
N GLU A 45 2.88 -29.15 -8.68
CA GLU A 45 3.22 -30.33 -7.88
C GLU A 45 4.72 -30.66 -7.99
N GLY A 46 5.38 -30.86 -6.84
CA GLY A 46 6.79 -31.23 -6.76
C GLY A 46 7.80 -30.08 -6.84
N GLU A 47 7.41 -28.85 -7.15
CA GLU A 47 8.34 -27.72 -7.30
C GLU A 47 8.94 -27.21 -5.97
N LEU A 48 8.30 -27.47 -4.83
CA LEU A 48 8.74 -26.95 -3.52
C LEU A 48 9.75 -27.86 -2.79
N GLY A 49 10.13 -28.99 -3.39
CA GLY A 49 11.07 -29.94 -2.81
C GLY A 49 10.43 -31.00 -1.90
N PRO A 50 11.25 -31.84 -1.25
CA PRO A 50 10.79 -32.98 -0.46
C PRO A 50 10.05 -32.53 0.81
N GLY A 51 8.94 -33.20 1.13
CA GLY A 51 8.12 -32.95 2.33
C GLY A 51 6.99 -31.93 2.14
N VAL A 52 6.84 -31.37 0.94
CA VAL A 52 5.83 -30.34 0.62
C VAL A 52 4.60 -31.00 -0.03
N PRO A 53 3.38 -30.38 0.00
CA PRO A 53 2.19 -31.04 -0.51
C PRO A 53 2.34 -31.57 -1.93
N THR A 54 1.84 -32.78 -2.14
CA THR A 54 1.73 -33.42 -3.45
C THR A 54 0.73 -32.69 -4.35
N ALA A 55 -0.13 -31.83 -3.80
CA ALA A 55 -1.06 -31.04 -4.60
C ALA A 55 -0.43 -29.72 -5.07
N ALA A 56 -0.89 -29.23 -6.23
CA ALA A 56 -0.60 -27.88 -6.69
C ALA A 56 -0.98 -26.84 -5.61
N VAL A 57 -0.09 -25.90 -5.32
CA VAL A 57 -0.32 -24.91 -4.26
C VAL A 57 -1.09 -23.73 -4.83
N THR A 58 -2.29 -23.53 -4.30
CA THR A 58 -3.14 -22.36 -4.58
C THR A 58 -2.92 -21.26 -3.53
N PRO A 59 -3.35 -20.00 -3.77
CA PRO A 59 -3.28 -18.95 -2.77
C PRO A 59 -3.95 -19.31 -1.45
N GLY A 60 -5.13 -19.95 -1.51
CA GLY A 60 -5.86 -20.39 -0.31
C GLY A 60 -5.03 -21.38 0.51
N LEU A 61 -4.54 -22.43 -0.16
CA LEU A 61 -3.70 -23.45 0.50
C LEU A 61 -2.39 -22.84 1.03
N ALA A 62 -1.75 -21.94 0.28
CA ALA A 62 -0.56 -21.23 0.74
C ALA A 62 -0.84 -20.43 2.02
N CYS A 63 -1.97 -19.72 2.07
CA CYS A 63 -2.41 -18.98 3.26
C CYS A 63 -2.69 -19.89 4.45
N ASP A 64 -3.33 -21.04 4.24
CA ASP A 64 -3.62 -22.00 5.29
C ASP A 64 -2.32 -22.60 5.85
N ILE A 65 -1.37 -22.95 4.97
CA ILE A 65 -0.06 -23.47 5.34
C ILE A 65 0.72 -22.45 6.19
N VAL A 66 0.82 -21.20 5.74
CA VAL A 66 1.65 -20.19 6.42
C VAL A 66 1.04 -19.64 7.71
N ARG A 67 -0.27 -19.85 7.91
CA ARG A 67 -1.00 -19.43 9.12
C ARG A 67 -1.26 -20.57 10.10
N GLY A 68 -1.23 -21.82 9.63
CA GLY A 68 -1.47 -23.00 10.44
C GLY A 68 -0.38 -23.19 11.49
N ALA A 69 -0.80 -23.49 12.73
CA ALA A 69 0.13 -23.78 13.83
C ALA A 69 0.72 -25.20 13.76
N ASP A 70 0.01 -26.13 13.13
CA ASP A 70 0.36 -27.56 13.10
C ASP A 70 1.14 -27.99 11.85
N VAL A 71 1.56 -27.02 11.03
CA VAL A 71 2.25 -27.28 9.77
C VAL A 71 3.75 -27.44 10.06
N PRO A 72 4.43 -28.45 9.50
CA PRO A 72 5.88 -28.60 9.66
C PRO A 72 6.62 -27.33 9.20
N ASP A 73 7.52 -26.82 10.05
CA ASP A 73 8.38 -25.66 9.77
C ASP A 73 9.02 -25.65 8.37
N PRO A 74 9.62 -26.76 7.85
CA PRO A 74 10.23 -26.73 6.52
C PRO A 74 9.22 -26.47 5.39
N VAL A 75 7.97 -26.92 5.54
CA VAL A 75 6.91 -26.71 4.56
C VAL A 75 6.46 -25.25 4.58
N CYS A 76 6.23 -24.71 5.78
CA CYS A 76 5.89 -23.31 5.97
C CYS A 76 6.98 -22.40 5.39
N GLN A 77 8.24 -22.72 5.68
CA GLN A 77 9.40 -22.00 5.16
C GLN A 77 9.48 -22.04 3.62
N ALA A 78 9.34 -23.22 3.01
CA ALA A 78 9.38 -23.35 1.55
C ALA A 78 8.28 -22.51 0.86
N VAL A 79 7.06 -22.52 1.42
CA VAL A 79 5.96 -21.69 0.90
C VAL A 79 6.26 -20.20 1.08
N TRP A 80 6.80 -19.78 2.23
CA TRP A 80 7.22 -18.39 2.43
C TRP A 80 8.28 -17.95 1.44
N SER A 81 9.36 -18.71 1.29
CA SER A 81 10.43 -18.43 0.33
C SER A 81 9.88 -18.28 -1.08
N ARG A 82 8.95 -19.16 -1.48
CA ARG A 82 8.34 -19.12 -2.81
C ARG A 82 7.42 -17.91 -3.00
N LEU A 83 6.62 -17.54 -2.01
CA LEU A 83 5.77 -16.34 -2.06
C LEU A 83 6.59 -15.05 -2.17
N VAL A 84 7.66 -14.94 -1.38
CA VAL A 84 8.57 -13.77 -1.41
C VAL A 84 9.34 -13.71 -2.72
N LEU A 85 9.82 -14.84 -3.25
CA LEU A 85 10.48 -14.87 -4.55
C LEU A 85 9.52 -14.52 -5.69
N GLY A 86 8.29 -15.02 -5.64
CA GLY A 86 7.26 -14.73 -6.63
C GLY A 86 6.84 -13.26 -6.63
N SER A 87 6.70 -12.65 -5.45
CA SER A 87 6.26 -11.25 -5.32
C SER A 87 7.21 -10.26 -5.99
N ARG A 88 8.51 -10.56 -6.03
CA ARG A 88 9.52 -9.74 -6.73
C ARG A 88 9.31 -9.68 -8.24
N ASN A 89 8.68 -10.70 -8.82
CA ASN A 89 8.54 -10.86 -10.26
C ASN A 89 7.11 -10.59 -10.76
N SER A 90 6.12 -10.51 -9.86
CA SER A 90 4.73 -10.43 -10.25
C SER A 90 3.85 -9.72 -9.22
N GLN A 91 3.09 -8.73 -9.67
CA GLN A 91 2.08 -8.03 -8.86
C GLN A 91 0.99 -8.96 -8.32
N TYR A 92 0.69 -10.06 -9.02
CA TYR A 92 -0.27 -11.05 -8.51
C TYR A 92 0.28 -11.74 -7.25
N TRP A 93 1.55 -12.15 -7.29
CA TRP A 93 2.21 -12.77 -6.15
C TRP A 93 2.42 -11.80 -4.99
N GLU A 94 2.72 -10.54 -5.27
CA GLU A 94 2.78 -9.49 -4.25
C GLU A 94 1.44 -9.35 -3.51
N ARG A 95 0.33 -9.36 -4.24
CA ARG A 95 -1.03 -9.34 -3.66
C ARG A 95 -1.32 -10.59 -2.82
N VAL A 96 -0.93 -11.78 -3.26
CA VAL A 96 -1.08 -13.03 -2.48
C VAL A 96 -0.23 -12.96 -1.20
N LEU A 97 1.02 -12.51 -1.31
CA LEU A 97 1.92 -12.36 -0.18
C LEU A 97 1.33 -11.39 0.85
N LEU A 98 0.87 -10.21 0.41
CA LEU A 98 0.18 -9.23 1.27
C LEU A 98 -1.04 -9.85 1.94
N TRP A 99 -1.91 -10.50 1.15
CA TRP A 99 -3.11 -11.16 1.66
C TRP A 99 -2.78 -12.17 2.74
N SER A 100 -1.77 -13.04 2.53
CA SER A 100 -1.33 -14.02 3.51
C SER A 100 -0.91 -13.39 4.84
N TRP A 101 -0.35 -12.18 4.80
CA TRP A 101 0.11 -11.41 5.96
C TRP A 101 -0.93 -10.52 6.62
N VAL A 102 -2.08 -10.26 6.00
CA VAL A 102 -3.09 -9.30 6.51
C VAL A 102 -3.38 -9.45 8.02
N PRO A 103 -3.62 -10.65 8.59
CA PRO A 103 -3.88 -10.78 10.03
C PRO A 103 -2.73 -10.25 10.90
N ARG A 104 -1.48 -10.52 10.50
CA ARG A 104 -0.27 -10.06 11.20
C ARG A 104 -0.06 -8.56 11.03
N LEU A 105 -0.29 -8.02 9.82
CA LEU A 105 -0.22 -6.58 9.57
C LEU A 105 -1.26 -5.81 10.39
N ARG A 106 -2.50 -6.30 10.48
CA ARG A 106 -3.54 -5.72 11.35
C ARG A 106 -3.14 -5.72 12.82
N ALA A 107 -2.50 -6.79 13.30
CA ALA A 107 -1.99 -6.86 14.67
C ALA A 107 -0.84 -5.85 14.89
N LEU A 108 0.04 -5.72 13.91
CA LEU A 108 1.16 -4.78 13.94
C LEU A 108 0.68 -3.32 13.95
N THR A 109 -0.24 -2.95 13.05
CA THR A 109 -0.87 -1.62 13.01
C THR A 109 -1.54 -1.29 14.34
N ARG A 110 -2.33 -2.22 14.93
CA ARG A 110 -2.95 -2.01 16.25
C ARG A 110 -1.93 -1.77 17.36
N ARG A 111 -0.83 -2.55 17.37
CA ARG A 111 0.25 -2.41 18.35
C ARG A 111 1.00 -1.09 18.21
N LEU A 112 1.24 -0.62 16.99
CA LEU A 112 1.87 0.67 16.76
C LEU A 112 0.93 1.82 17.13
N HIS A 113 -0.34 1.74 16.72
CA HIS A 113 -1.35 2.73 17.05
C HIS A 113 -1.63 2.85 18.56
N SER A 114 -1.47 1.77 19.35
CA SER A 114 -1.57 1.88 20.82
C SER A 114 -0.39 2.64 21.45
N ASN A 115 0.76 2.70 20.76
CA ASN A 115 1.98 3.33 21.26
C ASN A 115 2.20 4.76 20.71
N TRP A 116 1.57 5.08 19.57
CA TRP A 116 1.73 6.34 18.84
C TRP A 116 0.37 6.97 18.58
N ARG A 117 0.23 8.29 18.78
CA ARG A 117 -1.05 9.03 18.57
C ARG A 117 -1.26 9.48 17.11
N ASN A 118 -0.66 8.80 16.15
CA ASN A 118 -0.77 9.14 14.73
C ASN A 118 -2.10 8.60 14.14
N ASP A 119 -2.50 9.12 12.98
CA ASP A 119 -3.61 8.56 12.24
C ASP A 119 -3.36 7.07 11.96
N ARG A 120 -4.36 6.24 12.23
CA ARG A 120 -4.33 4.81 11.99
C ARG A 120 -4.08 4.47 10.52
N LEU A 121 -4.61 5.27 9.59
CA LEU A 121 -4.42 5.06 8.15
C LEU A 121 -2.98 5.34 7.71
N ASP A 122 -2.32 6.33 8.31
CA ASP A 122 -0.91 6.61 8.07
C ASP A 122 -0.03 5.47 8.58
N ILE A 123 -0.25 5.03 9.83
CA ILE A 123 0.47 3.87 10.40
C ILE A 123 0.26 2.62 9.53
N GLN A 124 -0.95 2.42 9.02
CA GLN A 124 -1.26 1.28 8.14
C GLN A 124 -0.50 1.35 6.81
N SER A 125 -0.39 2.55 6.23
CA SER A 125 0.38 2.80 5.01
C SER A 125 1.87 2.54 5.23
N ASP A 126 2.43 3.02 6.34
CA ASP A 126 3.83 2.78 6.72
C ASP A 126 4.13 1.30 6.99
N VAL A 127 3.21 0.59 7.64
CA VAL A 127 3.31 -0.86 7.85
C VAL A 127 3.32 -1.61 6.52
N LEU A 128 2.44 -1.25 5.59
CA LEU A 128 2.41 -1.86 4.26
C LEU A 128 3.67 -1.57 3.46
N LEU A 129 4.12 -0.31 3.44
CA LEU A 129 5.35 0.10 2.77
C LEU A 129 6.56 -0.64 3.35
N GLY A 130 6.69 -0.65 4.68
CA GLY A 130 7.77 -1.36 5.38
C GLY A 130 7.78 -2.85 5.08
N PHE A 131 6.61 -3.48 4.98
CA PHE A 131 6.48 -4.88 4.62
C PHE A 131 6.97 -5.16 3.19
N LEU A 132 6.54 -4.34 2.22
CA LEU A 132 6.94 -4.49 0.82
C LEU A 132 8.43 -4.25 0.61
N LEU A 133 9.00 -3.24 1.27
CA LEU A 133 10.45 -2.99 1.23
C LEU A 133 11.22 -4.15 1.86
N THR A 134 10.82 -4.60 3.05
CA THR A 134 11.47 -5.73 3.73
C THR A 134 11.41 -7.01 2.89
N ALA A 135 10.27 -7.29 2.23
CA ALA A 135 10.12 -8.46 1.38
C ALA A 135 11.04 -8.43 0.14
N ARG A 136 11.34 -7.24 -0.39
CA ARG A 136 12.29 -7.08 -1.50
C ARG A 136 13.73 -7.34 -1.07
N ASP A 137 14.09 -6.95 0.15
CA ASP A 137 15.48 -6.96 0.61
C ASP A 137 15.87 -8.23 1.40
N VAL A 138 14.90 -8.96 1.97
CA VAL A 138 15.19 -10.13 2.81
C VAL A 138 15.79 -11.30 2.02
N ASP A 139 16.71 -12.05 2.63
CA ASP A 139 17.18 -13.31 2.05
C ASP A 139 16.06 -14.37 2.10
N VAL A 140 15.70 -14.91 0.94
CA VAL A 140 14.64 -15.91 0.78
C VAL A 140 15.04 -17.28 1.37
N ASN A 141 16.33 -17.54 1.56
CA ASN A 141 16.83 -18.80 2.10
C ASN A 141 16.99 -18.78 3.63
N ASP A 142 16.70 -17.65 4.30
CA ASP A 142 16.87 -17.52 5.74
C ASP A 142 15.79 -18.31 6.51
N GLU A 143 16.18 -19.24 7.37
CA GLU A 143 15.28 -20.08 8.18
C GLU A 143 14.30 -19.27 9.05
N ARG A 144 14.63 -18.01 9.36
CA ARG A 144 13.83 -17.08 10.14
C ARG A 144 13.15 -16.04 9.26
N LEU A 145 12.96 -16.32 7.96
CA LEU A 145 12.34 -15.43 6.98
C LEU A 145 11.04 -14.76 7.51
N PRO A 146 10.06 -15.48 8.09
CA PRO A 146 8.85 -14.84 8.61
C PRO A 146 9.12 -13.86 9.75
N SER A 147 10.07 -14.20 10.63
CA SER A 147 10.48 -13.35 11.75
C SER A 147 11.23 -12.11 11.24
N ARG A 148 12.11 -12.26 10.25
CA ARG A 148 12.81 -11.13 9.60
C ARG A 148 11.83 -10.18 8.91
N LEU A 149 10.85 -10.73 8.18
CA LEU A 149 9.78 -9.93 7.59
C LEU A 149 9.02 -9.14 8.67
N TYR A 150 8.62 -9.79 9.76
CA TYR A 150 7.91 -9.14 10.85
C TYR A 150 8.73 -8.00 11.48
N TRP A 151 9.97 -8.29 11.87
CA TRP A 151 10.80 -7.32 12.57
C TRP A 151 11.29 -6.19 11.67
N GLY A 152 11.62 -6.48 10.41
CA GLY A 152 11.96 -5.44 9.42
C GLY A 152 10.79 -4.50 9.18
N THR A 153 9.59 -5.05 9.00
CA THR A 153 8.35 -4.25 8.88
C THR A 153 8.10 -3.40 10.13
N HIS A 154 8.23 -4.00 11.32
CA HIS A 154 8.02 -3.32 12.60
C HIS A 154 9.01 -2.16 12.80
N GLU A 155 10.30 -2.39 12.60
CA GLU A 155 11.31 -1.34 12.80
C GLU A 155 11.18 -0.23 11.77
N PHE A 156 10.85 -0.55 10.51
CA PHE A 156 10.55 0.46 9.50
C PHE A 156 9.37 1.35 9.92
N ALA A 157 8.21 0.75 10.24
CA ALA A 157 7.02 1.49 10.60
C ALA A 157 7.19 2.27 11.91
N LYS A 158 7.90 1.70 12.89
CA LYS A 158 8.24 2.38 14.14
C LYS A 158 9.15 3.59 13.90
N GLN A 159 10.10 3.50 12.96
CA GLN A 159 10.93 4.63 12.58
C GLN A 159 10.11 5.72 11.88
N ALA A 160 9.19 5.35 10.99
CA ALA A 160 8.26 6.30 10.37
C ALA A 160 7.38 7.02 11.41
N CYS A 161 6.80 6.28 12.37
CA CYS A 161 6.02 6.89 13.46
C CYS A 161 6.85 7.87 14.32
N ARG A 162 8.13 7.52 14.58
CA ARG A 162 9.07 8.40 15.29
C ARG A 162 9.31 9.69 14.54
N SER A 163 9.61 9.59 13.25
CA SER A 163 9.83 10.74 12.38
C SER A 163 8.60 11.64 12.32
N ALA A 164 7.41 11.08 12.13
CA ALA A 164 6.15 11.84 12.12
C ALA A 164 5.84 12.57 13.45
N THR A 165 6.35 12.06 14.58
CA THR A 165 6.21 12.74 15.88
C THR A 165 7.29 13.80 16.09
N GLN A 166 8.45 13.62 15.46
CA GLN A 166 9.60 14.53 15.54
C GLN A 166 9.57 15.64 14.51
N ASP A 167 8.75 15.50 13.46
CA ASP A 167 8.26 16.61 12.66
C ASP A 167 7.46 17.52 13.60
N LEU A 168 8.22 18.26 14.41
CA LEU A 168 7.80 19.49 15.04
C LEU A 168 7.01 20.22 13.96
N PRO A 169 5.81 20.74 14.26
CA PRO A 169 5.11 21.58 13.30
C PRO A 169 6.16 22.56 12.80
N CYS A 170 6.51 22.45 11.51
CA CYS A 170 7.47 23.36 10.88
C CYS A 170 7.08 24.71 11.41
N ASP A 171 8.01 25.39 12.12
CA ASP A 171 7.82 26.73 12.64
C ASP A 171 6.90 27.42 11.65
N ASP A 172 5.67 27.73 12.09
CA ASP A 172 4.54 28.08 11.23
C ASP A 172 5.07 28.89 10.05
N ILE A 173 4.69 28.65 8.80
CA ILE A 173 5.37 29.27 7.64
C ILE A 173 5.56 30.80 7.87
N GLU A 174 4.61 31.42 8.59
CA GLU A 174 4.71 32.77 9.16
C GLU A 174 5.88 33.04 10.13
N SER A 175 6.16 32.15 11.08
CA SER A 175 7.32 32.18 11.98
C SER A 175 8.65 32.11 11.23
N HIS A 176 8.73 31.26 10.19
CA HIS A 176 9.89 31.25 9.29
C HIS A 176 9.99 32.54 8.46
N GLN A 177 8.88 33.07 7.97
CA GLN A 177 8.82 34.38 7.29
C GLN A 177 9.24 35.53 8.21
N ARG A 178 8.79 35.55 9.47
CA ARG A 178 9.19 36.54 10.48
C ARG A 178 10.67 36.44 10.83
N ARG A 179 11.23 35.23 10.97
CA ARG A 179 12.67 35.02 11.21
C ARG A 179 13.55 35.48 10.06
N LEU A 180 13.07 35.36 8.82
CA LEU A 180 13.77 35.89 7.65
C LEU A 180 13.62 37.41 7.49
N GLY A 181 12.96 38.09 8.43
CA GLY A 181 12.73 39.53 8.37
C GLY A 181 11.77 39.92 7.24
N TYR A 182 10.91 39.00 6.80
CA TYR A 182 9.84 39.31 5.86
C TYR A 182 8.77 40.11 6.61
N VAL A 183 8.98 41.41 6.70
CA VAL A 183 7.93 42.36 7.06
C VAL A 183 6.98 42.35 5.87
N ALA A 184 5.81 41.70 6.04
CA ALA A 184 4.70 41.90 5.13
C ALA A 184 4.27 43.37 5.27
N GLU A 185 4.91 44.25 4.51
CA GLU A 185 4.34 45.54 4.17
C GLU A 185 3.19 45.21 3.23
N THR A 186 1.98 45.15 3.80
CA THR A 186 0.74 44.84 3.12
C THR A 186 0.39 45.98 2.18
N ASP A 187 1.08 46.05 1.05
CA ASP A 187 0.55 46.67 -0.15
C ASP A 187 0.34 45.54 -1.14
N LEU A 188 -0.91 45.08 -1.25
CA LEU A 188 -1.34 44.03 -2.17
C LEU A 188 -1.27 44.53 -3.62
N THR A 189 -0.08 44.89 -4.08
CA THR A 189 0.23 44.86 -5.50
C THR A 189 0.50 43.41 -5.83
N VAL A 190 -0.45 42.79 -6.54
CA VAL A 190 -0.24 41.51 -7.23
C VAL A 190 0.97 41.70 -8.14
N VAL A 191 2.15 41.32 -7.66
CA VAL A 191 3.36 41.31 -8.50
C VAL A 191 3.15 40.17 -9.51
N PRO A 192 3.05 40.47 -10.82
CA PRO A 192 3.04 39.41 -11.81
C PRO A 192 4.33 38.62 -11.63
N LEU A 193 4.21 37.30 -11.49
CA LEU A 193 5.31 36.38 -11.31
C LEU A 193 6.23 36.49 -12.54
N HIS A 194 7.18 37.43 -12.52
CA HIS A 194 8.24 37.51 -13.50
C HIS A 194 9.36 36.61 -13.01
N SER A 195 9.39 35.45 -13.66
CA SER A 195 10.41 34.41 -13.69
C SER A 195 11.78 34.86 -13.17
N ARG A 196 12.04 34.52 -11.92
CA ARG A 196 13.41 34.39 -11.41
C ARG A 196 13.94 33.05 -11.97
N PRO A 197 15.06 33.03 -12.71
CA PRO A 197 15.60 31.80 -13.27
C PRO A 197 16.31 31.02 -12.16
N ASP A 198 15.55 30.19 -11.45
CA ASP A 198 16.06 29.20 -10.51
C ASP A 198 15.50 27.83 -10.92
N GLY A 199 16.30 26.77 -10.77
CA GLY A 199 16.14 25.43 -11.37
C GLY A 199 14.82 24.67 -11.15
N THR A 200 13.81 25.27 -10.53
CA THR A 200 12.44 24.76 -10.41
C THR A 200 11.67 24.81 -11.73
N THR A 201 12.07 25.67 -12.68
CA THR A 201 11.42 25.74 -14.00
C THR A 201 11.61 24.44 -14.81
N VAL A 202 12.78 23.81 -14.67
CA VAL A 202 13.10 22.56 -15.37
C VAL A 202 12.25 21.40 -14.87
N GLU A 203 12.00 21.34 -13.57
CA GLU A 203 11.18 20.26 -13.00
C GLU A 203 9.69 20.49 -13.28
N GLY A 204 9.22 21.75 -13.29
CA GLY A 204 7.87 22.10 -13.72
C GLY A 204 7.61 21.75 -15.19
N GLU A 205 8.57 22.01 -16.08
CA GLU A 205 8.50 21.59 -17.48
C GLU A 205 8.50 20.06 -17.64
N ARG A 206 9.29 19.33 -16.83
CA ARG A 206 9.29 17.86 -16.87
C ARG A 206 7.96 17.27 -16.41
N ILE A 207 7.36 17.80 -15.34
CA ILE A 207 6.06 17.34 -14.84
C ILE A 207 4.95 17.71 -15.82
N GLY A 208 4.99 18.91 -16.40
CA GLY A 208 4.06 19.35 -17.44
C GLY A 208 4.12 18.45 -18.69
N ALA A 209 5.33 18.16 -19.18
CA ALA A 209 5.53 17.26 -20.31
C ALA A 209 5.11 15.81 -20.00
N LEU A 210 5.30 15.34 -18.76
CA LEU A 210 4.85 14.03 -18.33
C LEU A 210 3.30 13.97 -18.28
N ALA A 211 2.65 15.00 -17.76
CA ALA A 211 1.20 15.12 -17.71
C ALA A 211 0.58 15.19 -19.12
N ASP A 212 1.21 15.92 -20.05
CA ASP A 212 0.83 15.95 -21.46
C ASP A 212 0.95 14.56 -22.10
N ARG A 213 2.07 13.86 -21.87
CA ARG A 213 2.31 12.53 -22.42
C ARG A 213 1.37 11.47 -21.86
N MET A 214 0.85 11.67 -20.65
CA MET A 214 -0.17 10.82 -20.04
C MET A 214 -1.60 11.26 -20.35
N GLY A 215 -1.81 12.31 -21.16
CA GLY A 215 -3.14 12.81 -21.52
C GLY A 215 -3.90 13.46 -20.36
N LEU A 216 -3.24 13.72 -19.24
CA LEU A 216 -3.85 14.25 -18.01
C LEU A 216 -4.24 15.72 -18.17
N ARG A 217 -3.61 16.46 -19.09
CA ARG A 217 -3.90 17.88 -19.32
C ARG A 217 -5.35 18.11 -19.74
N SER A 218 -5.89 17.24 -20.59
CA SER A 218 -7.28 17.33 -21.05
C SER A 218 -8.28 17.05 -19.93
N LEU A 219 -7.93 16.17 -18.97
CA LEU A 219 -8.77 15.86 -17.83
C LEU A 219 -8.82 17.00 -16.81
N ILE A 220 -7.69 17.66 -16.57
CA ILE A 220 -7.61 18.83 -15.66
C ILE A 220 -8.41 20.00 -16.23
N ASN A 221 -8.29 20.26 -17.54
CA ASN A 221 -9.08 21.31 -18.19
C ASN A 221 -10.58 21.00 -18.19
N ALA A 222 -10.98 19.76 -18.47
CA ALA A 222 -12.38 19.34 -18.41
C ALA A 222 -12.97 19.39 -16.98
N HIS A 223 -12.13 19.27 -15.95
CA HIS A 223 -12.55 19.43 -14.56
C HIS A 223 -12.75 20.91 -14.19
N ASN A 224 -11.86 21.79 -14.65
CA ASN A 224 -11.97 23.23 -14.41
C ASN A 224 -13.10 23.89 -15.23
N ASP A 225 -13.46 23.33 -16.40
CA ASP A 225 -14.58 23.77 -17.24
C ASP A 225 -15.95 23.25 -16.76
N ARG A 226 -16.04 22.63 -15.57
CA ARG A 226 -17.32 22.43 -14.88
C ARG A 226 -17.56 23.61 -13.92
N PRO A 227 -18.12 24.74 -14.40
CA PRO A 227 -18.51 25.82 -13.51
C PRO A 227 -19.51 25.26 -12.50
N GLY A 228 -19.30 25.62 -11.23
CA GLY A 228 -20.06 25.10 -10.09
C GLY A 228 -21.55 25.01 -10.39
N GLU A 229 -22.07 23.79 -10.30
CA GLU A 229 -23.48 23.53 -10.07
C GLU A 229 -23.75 23.96 -8.61
N VAL A 230 -23.89 25.28 -8.43
CA VAL A 230 -24.30 25.89 -7.17
C VAL A 230 -25.81 25.66 -7.06
N ALA A 231 -26.20 24.78 -6.15
CA ALA A 231 -27.57 24.67 -5.64
C ALA A 231 -27.83 25.74 -4.59
#